data_AF-E2PYI7-F1
#
_entry.id   AF-E2PYI7-F1
#
_cell.length_a   1.000
_cell.length_b   1.000
_cell.length_c   1.000
_cell.angle_alpha   90.00
_cell.angle_beta   90.00
_cell.angle_gamma   90.00
#
_symmetry.space_group_name_H-M   'P 1'
#
loop_
_entity.id
_entity.type
_entity.pdbx_description
1 polymer ?
#
loop_
_entity_poly.entity_id
_entity_poly.type
_entity_poly.pdbx_seq_one_letter_code
_entity_poly.pdbx_strand_id
1 'polypeptide(L)'
;MAPVTPVDHGPRRIPASSIAPMADTTHADDTMPPAPGTAGAKDARAKRAERKAARLAREITAFSRAHGGAEGQLAYIGQAGTRIVLVGTDGGWGDLVAPTHEIAAAAAERAGLTLHETFDGELAARVRTGPYEWTRMAGIQLGGPSNG
;
A
#
# COMPACT_ATOMS: atom_id res chain seq x y z
N MET A 1 1.83 56.17 -43.88
CA MET A 1 2.09 56.44 -42.45
C MET A 1 0.95 57.32 -41.96
N ALA A 2 -0.05 56.71 -41.31
CA ALA A 2 -1.27 57.36 -40.84
C ALA A 2 -1.59 56.82 -39.42
N PRO A 3 -2.19 57.63 -38.54
CA PRO A 3 -1.90 57.62 -37.10
C PRO A 3 -2.67 56.56 -36.30
N VAL A 4 -2.01 56.07 -35.25
CA VAL A 4 -2.58 55.21 -34.19
C VAL A 4 -3.62 56.00 -33.38
N THR A 5 -4.78 55.41 -33.15
CA THR A 5 -5.82 55.94 -32.25
C THR A 5 -5.41 55.70 -30.79
N PRO A 6 -5.64 56.65 -29.87
CA PRO A 6 -5.42 56.44 -28.45
C PRO A 6 -6.52 55.57 -27.85
N VAL A 7 -6.13 54.57 -27.06
CA VAL A 7 -7.04 53.80 -26.21
C VAL A 7 -7.26 54.58 -24.92
N ASP A 8 -8.50 55.00 -24.68
CA ASP A 8 -8.93 55.64 -23.44
C ASP A 8 -8.88 54.62 -22.27
N HIS A 9 -8.34 55.04 -21.13
CA HIS A 9 -8.26 54.26 -19.89
C HIS A 9 -9.02 55.00 -18.79
N GLY A 10 -10.36 54.98 -18.90
CA GLY A 10 -11.24 55.39 -17.82
C GLY A 10 -11.12 54.44 -16.60
N PRO A 11 -11.27 54.96 -15.37
CA PRO A 11 -11.12 54.16 -14.16
C PRO A 11 -12.28 53.17 -14.01
N ARG A 12 -11.96 51.87 -13.99
CA ARG A 12 -12.93 50.80 -13.68
C ARG A 12 -13.30 50.88 -12.19
N ARG A 13 -14.53 51.33 -11.92
CA ARG A 13 -15.15 51.25 -10.59
C ARG A 13 -15.37 49.79 -10.21
N ILE A 14 -14.80 49.37 -9.09
CA ILE A 14 -15.06 48.08 -8.45
C ILE A 14 -16.34 48.25 -7.60
N PRO A 15 -17.41 47.48 -7.81
CA PRO A 15 -18.53 47.52 -6.87
C PRO A 15 -18.13 46.78 -5.59
N ALA A 16 -18.09 47.53 -4.48
CA ALA A 16 -18.04 46.98 -3.14
C ALA A 16 -19.29 46.12 -2.92
N SER A 17 -19.12 44.79 -2.91
CA SER A 17 -20.20 43.89 -2.52
C SER A 17 -20.38 43.98 -1.01
N SER A 18 -21.59 44.41 -0.67
CA SER A 18 -22.12 44.65 0.66
C SER A 18 -22.06 43.38 1.51
N ILE A 19 -21.50 43.52 2.71
CA ILE A 19 -21.65 42.55 3.80
C ILE A 19 -23.11 42.64 4.27
N ALA A 20 -23.84 41.54 4.21
CA ALA A 20 -25.11 41.34 4.91
C ALA A 20 -24.95 40.16 5.89
N PRO A 21 -25.52 40.24 7.10
CA PRO A 21 -25.34 39.22 8.14
C PRO A 21 -26.24 38.00 7.93
N MET A 22 -25.80 36.89 8.53
CA MET A 22 -26.47 35.58 8.58
C MET A 22 -27.98 35.64 8.79
N ALA A 23 -28.70 34.95 7.91
CA ALA A 23 -29.94 34.27 8.25
C ALA A 23 -29.73 32.77 7.99
N ASP A 24 -30.07 31.99 9.01
CA ASP A 24 -30.02 30.55 9.10
C ASP A 24 -30.51 29.87 7.80
N THR A 25 -29.61 29.16 7.13
CA THR A 25 -30.00 28.06 6.25
C THR A 25 -29.19 26.89 6.72
N THR A 26 -29.82 26.09 7.58
CA THR A 26 -29.41 24.73 7.87
C THR A 26 -29.07 24.06 6.54
N HIS A 27 -27.78 23.75 6.32
CA HIS A 27 -27.40 22.75 5.35
C HIS A 27 -28.00 21.43 5.82
N ALA A 28 -29.16 21.10 5.27
CA ALA A 28 -29.65 19.74 5.29
C ALA A 28 -28.54 18.90 4.66
N ASP A 29 -27.99 18.00 5.47
CA ASP A 29 -27.08 16.96 5.05
C ASP A 29 -27.83 16.10 4.03
N ASP A 30 -27.68 16.43 2.74
CA ASP A 30 -28.12 15.60 1.63
C ASP A 30 -27.29 14.31 1.68
N THR A 31 -27.69 13.40 2.57
CA THR A 31 -27.34 11.98 2.49
C THR A 31 -28.03 11.43 1.25
N MET A 32 -27.48 11.75 0.09
CA MET A 32 -27.83 11.10 -1.16
C MET A 32 -27.40 9.64 -1.01
N PRO A 33 -28.32 8.67 -1.14
CA PRO A 33 -27.96 7.26 -1.01
C PRO A 33 -26.86 6.93 -2.02
N PRO A 34 -25.87 6.10 -1.65
CA PRO A 34 -24.78 5.75 -2.56
C PRO A 34 -25.37 5.21 -3.86
N ALA A 35 -24.98 5.80 -4.99
CA ALA A 35 -25.45 5.38 -6.30
C ALA A 35 -25.36 3.85 -6.43
N PRO A 36 -26.40 3.16 -6.93
CA PRO A 36 -26.56 1.70 -6.84
C PRO A 36 -25.41 0.88 -7.45
N GLY A 37 -24.57 1.48 -8.29
CA GLY A 37 -23.35 0.85 -8.84
C GLY A 37 -22.13 0.82 -7.91
N THR A 38 -22.12 1.59 -6.83
CA THR A 38 -20.93 1.74 -5.96
C THR A 38 -20.80 0.61 -4.91
N ALA A 39 -21.92 0.02 -4.48
CA ALA A 39 -21.93 -1.08 -3.51
C ALA A 39 -21.30 -2.36 -4.10
N GLY A 40 -21.74 -2.77 -5.29
CA GLY A 40 -21.21 -3.99 -5.94
C GLY A 40 -19.72 -3.91 -6.30
N ALA A 41 -19.21 -2.71 -6.63
CA ALA A 41 -17.78 -2.49 -6.88
C ALA A 41 -16.94 -2.63 -5.60
N LYS A 42 -17.45 -2.14 -4.46
CA LYS A 42 -16.81 -2.29 -3.14
C LYS A 42 -16.73 -3.77 -2.74
N ASP A 43 -17.81 -4.52 -2.90
CA ASP A 43 -17.85 -5.94 -2.58
C ASP A 43 -16.87 -6.76 -3.43
N ALA A 44 -16.79 -6.45 -4.74
CA ALA A 44 -15.84 -7.10 -5.63
C ALA A 44 -14.39 -6.82 -5.23
N ARG A 45 -14.07 -5.59 -4.80
CA ARG A 45 -12.73 -5.20 -4.30
C ARG A 45 -12.41 -5.91 -2.99
N ALA A 46 -13.35 -5.97 -2.05
CA ALA A 46 -13.19 -6.69 -0.79
C ALA A 46 -12.90 -8.19 -1.02
N LYS A 47 -13.69 -8.85 -1.88
CA LYS A 47 -13.46 -10.26 -2.24
C LYS A 47 -12.09 -10.48 -2.90
N ARG A 48 -11.61 -9.53 -3.72
CA ARG A 48 -10.26 -9.60 -4.32
C ARG A 48 -9.17 -9.45 -3.25
N ALA A 49 -9.32 -8.50 -2.32
CA ALA A 49 -8.40 -8.27 -1.22
C ALA A 49 -8.30 -9.52 -0.33
N GLU A 50 -9.43 -10.13 0.02
CA GLU A 50 -9.46 -11.36 0.82
C GLU A 50 -8.74 -12.52 0.11
N ARG A 51 -9.01 -12.76 -1.18
CA ARG A 51 -8.31 -13.80 -1.94
C ARG A 51 -6.81 -13.57 -1.98
N LYS A 52 -6.37 -12.31 -2.08
CA LYS A 52 -4.95 -11.95 -2.09
C LYS A 52 -4.32 -12.19 -0.71
N ALA A 53 -4.99 -11.78 0.37
CA ALA A 53 -4.54 -12.04 1.73
C ALA A 53 -4.43 -13.55 2.01
N ALA A 54 -5.43 -14.34 1.60
CA ALA A 54 -5.41 -15.80 1.73
C ALA A 54 -4.27 -16.45 0.95
N ARG A 55 -3.95 -15.94 -0.26
CA ARG A 55 -2.81 -16.42 -1.03
C ARG A 55 -1.49 -16.11 -0.34
N LEU A 56 -1.29 -14.87 0.10
CA LEU A 56 -0.07 -14.45 0.80
C LEU A 56 0.11 -15.25 2.10
N ALA A 57 -0.97 -15.48 2.87
CA ALA A 57 -0.93 -16.30 4.07
C ALA A 57 -0.43 -17.73 3.80
N ARG A 58 -0.83 -18.34 2.66
CA ARG A 58 -0.32 -19.66 2.23
C ARG A 58 1.18 -19.61 1.91
N GLU A 59 1.63 -18.57 1.23
CA GLU A 59 3.05 -18.37 0.90
C GLU A 59 3.90 -18.18 2.18
N ILE A 60 3.41 -17.39 3.14
CA ILE A 60 4.03 -17.21 4.48
C ILE A 60 4.10 -18.55 5.23
N THR A 61 3.00 -19.30 5.24
CA THR A 61 2.94 -20.61 5.94
C THR A 61 3.90 -21.62 5.31
N ALA A 62 4.00 -21.64 3.98
CA ALA A 62 4.92 -22.52 3.26
C ALA A 62 6.38 -22.18 3.59
N PHE A 63 6.72 -20.89 3.59
CA PHE A 63 8.04 -20.40 4.00
C PHE A 63 8.35 -20.81 5.45
N SER A 64 7.45 -20.51 6.39
CA SER A 64 7.62 -20.87 7.81
C SER A 64 7.88 -22.36 8.01
N ARG A 65 7.14 -23.23 7.32
CA ARG A 65 7.36 -24.69 7.38
C ARG A 65 8.72 -25.12 6.83
N ALA A 66 9.17 -24.52 5.72
CA ALA A 66 10.45 -24.85 5.12
C ALA A 66 11.65 -24.44 6.00
N HIS A 67 11.47 -23.41 6.85
CA HIS A 67 12.53 -22.79 7.63
C HIS A 67 12.43 -23.02 9.15
N GLY A 68 11.61 -23.99 9.58
CA GLY A 68 11.45 -24.35 11.01
C GLY A 68 10.67 -23.32 11.86
N GLY A 69 9.98 -22.39 11.20
CA GLY A 69 9.35 -21.22 11.79
C GLY A 69 9.75 -19.95 11.04
N ALA A 70 8.98 -18.88 11.20
CA ALA A 70 9.32 -17.58 10.64
C ALA A 70 8.77 -16.44 11.50
N GLU A 71 9.48 -15.32 11.48
CA GLU A 71 9.07 -14.02 12.00
C GLU A 71 9.17 -13.02 10.85
N GLY A 72 8.54 -11.83 10.97
CA GLY A 72 8.56 -10.89 9.87
C GLY A 72 8.28 -9.44 10.22
N GLN A 73 8.34 -8.59 9.21
CA GLN A 73 8.18 -7.14 9.34
C GLN A 73 7.41 -6.60 8.14
N LEU A 74 6.56 -5.60 8.38
CA LEU A 74 5.79 -4.91 7.33
C LEU A 74 6.41 -3.54 7.02
N ALA A 75 6.94 -3.39 5.81
CA ALA A 75 7.52 -2.13 5.34
C ALA A 75 6.65 -1.51 4.24
N TYR A 76 6.17 -0.29 4.45
CA TYR A 76 5.53 0.49 3.40
C TYR A 76 6.57 0.94 2.36
N ILE A 77 6.32 0.63 1.08
CA ILE A 77 7.23 0.91 -0.04
C ILE A 77 6.62 1.90 -1.05
N GLY A 78 5.73 2.77 -0.58
CA GLY A 78 5.05 3.75 -1.43
C GLY A 78 3.96 3.12 -2.30
N GLN A 79 3.87 3.54 -3.56
CA GLN A 79 2.81 3.11 -4.48
C GLN A 79 2.83 1.60 -4.79
N ALA A 80 3.97 0.94 -4.61
CA ALA A 80 4.08 -0.51 -4.77
C ALA A 80 3.35 -1.29 -3.65
N GLY A 81 3.00 -0.63 -2.55
CA GLY A 81 2.22 -1.19 -1.45
C GLY A 81 3.07 -1.47 -0.21
N THR A 82 2.89 -2.66 0.36
CA THR A 82 3.55 -3.07 1.60
C THR A 82 4.34 -4.36 1.37
N ARG A 83 5.63 -4.31 1.66
CA ARG A 83 6.52 -5.46 1.67
C ARG A 83 6.41 -6.20 3.00
N ILE A 84 6.28 -7.51 2.93
CA ILE A 84 6.33 -8.44 4.05
C ILE A 84 7.70 -9.09 3.99
N VAL A 85 8.60 -8.73 4.90
CA VAL A 85 9.90 -9.39 5.04
C VAL A 85 9.72 -10.58 5.96
N LEU A 86 10.18 -11.76 5.53
CA LEU A 86 10.12 -13.00 6.28
C LEU A 86 11.54 -13.44 6.63
N VAL A 87 11.77 -13.82 7.89
CA VAL A 87 13.04 -14.36 8.37
C VAL A 87 12.75 -15.67 9.09
N GLY A 88 13.32 -16.74 8.56
CA GLY A 88 13.24 -18.09 9.08
C GLY A 88 14.10 -18.28 10.33
N THR A 89 13.79 -19.31 11.11
CA THR A 89 14.60 -19.66 12.30
C THR A 89 16.02 -20.10 11.94
N ASP A 90 16.20 -20.63 10.73
CA ASP A 90 17.48 -21.02 10.14
C ASP A 90 18.28 -19.84 9.54
N GLY A 91 17.71 -18.64 9.56
CA GLY A 91 18.29 -17.42 8.98
C GLY A 91 18.02 -17.23 7.49
N GLY A 92 17.29 -18.15 6.85
CA GLY A 92 16.76 -17.94 5.50
C GLY A 92 15.79 -16.76 5.50
N TRP A 93 15.69 -16.04 4.38
CA TRP A 93 14.80 -14.90 4.29
C TRP A 93 14.17 -14.76 2.90
N GLY A 94 13.06 -14.03 2.85
CA GLY A 94 12.36 -13.72 1.62
C GLY A 94 11.41 -12.55 1.79
N ASP A 95 10.92 -12.05 0.65
CA ASP A 95 10.03 -10.91 0.59
C ASP A 95 8.78 -11.22 -0.23
N LEU A 96 7.64 -10.77 0.28
CA LEU A 96 6.36 -10.76 -0.43
C LEU A 96 5.85 -9.31 -0.51
N VAL A 97 5.01 -9.01 -1.49
CA VAL A 97 4.43 -7.67 -1.64
C VAL A 97 2.91 -7.76 -1.72
N ALA A 98 2.25 -7.00 -0.85
CA ALA A 98 0.81 -6.77 -0.85
C ALA A 98 0.48 -5.38 -1.42
N PRO A 99 -0.62 -5.20 -2.17
CA PRO A 99 -1.01 -3.90 -2.71
C PRO A 99 -1.32 -2.84 -1.66
N THR A 100 -1.76 -3.24 -0.47
CA THR A 100 -2.04 -2.34 0.65
C THR A 100 -1.55 -2.95 1.96
N HIS A 101 -1.36 -2.10 2.96
CA HIS A 101 -0.99 -2.51 4.30
C HIS A 101 -2.03 -3.44 4.93
N GLU A 102 -3.33 -3.19 4.74
CA GLU A 102 -4.37 -4.02 5.34
C GLU A 102 -4.33 -5.46 4.81
N ILE A 103 -4.04 -5.65 3.52
CA ILE A 103 -3.89 -6.98 2.93
C ILE A 103 -2.66 -7.68 3.50
N ALA A 104 -1.55 -6.97 3.71
CA ALA A 104 -0.34 -7.52 4.30
C ALA A 104 -0.57 -7.96 5.76
N ALA A 105 -1.17 -7.10 6.58
CA ALA A 105 -1.48 -7.38 7.96
C ALA A 105 -2.44 -8.56 8.09
N ALA A 106 -3.52 -8.59 7.29
CA ALA A 106 -4.47 -9.70 7.29
C ALA A 106 -3.82 -11.03 6.85
N ALA A 107 -2.84 -11.00 5.94
CA ALA A 107 -2.11 -12.19 5.54
C ALA A 107 -1.19 -12.71 6.66
N ALA A 108 -0.46 -11.82 7.34
CA ALA A 108 0.41 -12.16 8.46
C ALA A 108 -0.38 -12.74 9.64
N GLU A 109 -1.49 -12.10 10.00
CA GLU A 109 -2.41 -12.57 11.04
C GLU A 109 -2.95 -13.97 10.72
N ARG A 110 -3.48 -14.17 9.50
CA ARG A 110 -3.99 -15.47 9.05
C ARG A 110 -2.93 -16.57 9.05
N ALA A 111 -1.66 -16.22 8.84
CA ALA A 111 -0.54 -17.16 8.86
C ALA A 111 0.04 -17.40 10.26
N GLY A 112 -0.40 -16.64 11.27
CA GLY A 112 0.20 -16.69 12.61
C GLY A 112 1.64 -16.19 12.65
N LEU A 113 2.01 -15.24 11.78
CA LEU A 113 3.35 -14.69 11.69
C LEU A 113 3.57 -13.67 12.82
N THR A 114 4.60 -13.88 13.64
CA THR A 114 5.04 -12.85 14.59
C THR A 114 5.60 -11.66 13.82
N LEU A 115 4.98 -10.49 14.00
CA LEU A 115 5.39 -9.25 13.37
C LEU A 115 6.21 -8.39 14.32
N HIS A 116 7.28 -7.82 13.79
CA HIS A 116 8.09 -6.80 14.42
C HIS A 116 7.76 -5.43 13.81
N GLU A 117 7.77 -4.39 14.64
CA GLU A 117 7.53 -3.02 14.17
C GLU A 117 8.69 -2.53 13.29
N THR A 118 9.91 -2.81 13.72
CA THR A 118 11.16 -2.45 13.04
C THR A 118 11.89 -3.69 12.55
N PHE A 119 12.64 -3.53 11.47
CA PHE A 119 13.53 -4.58 10.99
C PHE A 119 14.92 -4.33 11.55
N ASP A 120 15.13 -4.70 12.81
CA ASP A 120 16.37 -4.45 13.54
C ASP A 120 16.71 -5.60 14.51
N GLY A 121 17.71 -5.36 15.36
CA GLY A 121 18.02 -6.20 16.52
C GLY A 121 18.21 -7.67 16.18
N GLU A 122 17.51 -8.54 16.92
CA GLU A 122 17.59 -9.99 16.76
C GLU A 122 17.04 -10.50 15.43
N LEU A 123 16.01 -9.83 14.89
CA LEU A 123 15.40 -10.23 13.60
C LEU A 123 16.39 -10.00 12.46
N ALA A 124 17.01 -8.81 12.41
CA ALA A 124 18.01 -8.49 11.40
C ALA A 124 19.30 -9.31 11.60
N ALA A 125 19.71 -9.56 12.85
CA ALA A 125 20.89 -10.36 13.15
C ALA A 125 20.77 -11.84 12.76
N ARG A 126 19.54 -12.38 12.67
CA ARG A 126 19.30 -13.76 12.25
C ARG A 126 19.48 -13.97 10.75
N VAL A 127 19.31 -12.92 9.95
CA VAL A 127 19.40 -13.01 8.49
C VAL A 127 20.79 -13.51 8.07
N ARG A 128 20.81 -14.62 7.33
CA ARG A 128 22.02 -15.15 6.70
C ARG A 128 21.98 -14.87 5.21
N THR A 129 22.81 -13.93 4.78
CA THR A 129 23.04 -13.63 3.35
C THR A 129 24.33 -14.30 2.88
N GLY A 130 24.25 -15.60 2.57
CA GLY A 130 25.36 -16.35 2.01
C GLY A 130 25.51 -16.17 0.50
N PRO A 131 26.55 -16.77 -0.12
CA PRO A 131 26.74 -16.75 -1.57
C PRO A 131 25.53 -17.27 -2.37
N TYR A 132 24.79 -18.23 -1.80
CA TYR A 132 23.57 -18.78 -2.38
C TYR A 132 22.45 -17.73 -2.47
N GLU A 133 22.26 -16.96 -1.40
CA GLU A 133 21.27 -15.89 -1.33
C GLU A 133 21.64 -14.71 -2.23
N TRP A 134 22.93 -14.37 -2.31
CA TRP A 134 23.43 -13.35 -3.25
C TRP A 134 23.17 -13.73 -4.71
N THR A 135 23.32 -15.00 -5.06
CA THR A 135 23.04 -15.51 -6.41
C THR A 135 21.55 -15.39 -6.76
N ARG A 136 20.66 -15.57 -5.77
CA ARG A 136 19.21 -15.34 -5.95
C ARG A 136 18.83 -13.86 -6.01
N MET A 137 19.61 -12.98 -5.38
CA MET A 137 19.37 -11.52 -5.39
C MET A 137 19.94 -10.80 -6.62
N ALA A 138 20.99 -11.33 -7.26
CA ALA A 138 21.64 -10.72 -8.42
C ALA A 138 20.80 -10.76 -9.72
N GLY A 139 19.55 -11.22 -9.67
CA GLY A 139 18.64 -11.14 -10.82
C GLY A 139 19.03 -12.00 -12.02
N ILE A 140 19.89 -13.02 -11.85
CA ILE A 140 19.97 -14.09 -12.86
C ILE A 140 18.67 -14.89 -12.76
N GLN A 141 17.80 -14.65 -13.73
CA GLN A 141 16.51 -15.30 -13.97
C GLN A 141 16.73 -16.78 -14.37
N LEU A 142 17.35 -17.56 -13.50
CA LEU A 142 17.40 -19.01 -13.58
C LEU A 142 16.56 -19.54 -12.44
N GLY A 143 15.42 -20.12 -12.76
CA GLY A 143 14.74 -21.05 -11.85
C GLY A 143 15.76 -22.12 -11.46
N GLY A 144 16.31 -22.00 -10.25
CA GLY A 144 17.24 -22.99 -9.73
C GLY A 144 16.51 -24.31 -9.52
N PRO A 145 17.12 -25.46 -9.87
CA PRO A 145 16.43 -26.74 -9.85
C PRO A 145 16.00 -27.09 -8.42
N SER A 146 14.81 -27.69 -8.31
CA SER A 146 14.43 -28.50 -7.16
C SER A 146 15.42 -29.67 -7.11
N ASN A 147 16.43 -29.59 -6.25
CA ASN A 147 17.19 -30.79 -5.92
C ASN A 147 16.24 -31.73 -5.18
N GLY A 148 16.07 -32.93 -5.76
CA GLY A 148 15.15 -33.97 -5.31
C GLY A 148 15.59 -34.72 -4.07
#